data_AF-A0A845D6X5-F1
#
_entry.id   AF-A0A845D6X5-F1
#
_cell.length_a   1.000
_cell.length_b   1.000
_cell.length_c   1.000
_cell.angle_alpha   90.00
_cell.angle_beta   90.00
_cell.angle_gamma   90.00
#
_symmetry.space_group_name_H-M   'P 1'
#
loop_
_entity.id
_entity.type
_entity.pdbx_description
1 polymer ?
#
loop_
_entity_poly.entity_id
_entity_poly.type
_entity_poly.pdbx_seq_one_letter_code
_entity_poly.pdbx_strand_id
1 'polypeptide(L)'
;MKINNNSFFHKSQWPFVIIAGPCSIENAEQMDQIQKVLLEENISLMRGGIYKMRTHPDSFQGLGKEAIDLIQNLKKKRNLKFVSEITDPRQMEELFSVVDIFQVGTSNMYN
;
A
#
# COMPACT_ATOMS: atom_id res chain seq x y z
N MET A 1 22.36 7.09 -17.39
CA MET A 1 21.59 6.62 -16.21
C MET A 1 21.76 5.12 -16.11
N LYS A 2 22.53 4.62 -15.13
CA LYS A 2 22.77 3.19 -14.96
C LYS A 2 21.47 2.56 -14.44
N ILE A 3 20.83 1.73 -15.25
CA ILE A 3 19.67 0.93 -14.84
C ILE A 3 20.22 -0.17 -13.94
N ASN A 4 19.98 -0.07 -12.64
CA ASN A 4 20.34 -1.11 -11.68
C ASN A 4 19.53 -2.37 -11.97
N ASN A 5 20.20 -3.53 -11.93
CA ASN A 5 19.66 -4.87 -12.20
C ASN A 5 18.65 -5.39 -11.15
N ASN A 6 17.90 -4.51 -10.47
CA ASN A 6 16.71 -4.92 -9.71
C ASN A 6 15.51 -4.93 -10.65
N SER A 7 15.44 -5.92 -11.53
CA SER A 7 14.27 -6.10 -12.38
C SER A 7 13.06 -6.45 -11.51
N PHE A 8 12.08 -5.54 -11.43
CA PHE A 8 10.77 -5.74 -10.80
C PHE A 8 10.09 -7.03 -11.31
N PHE A 9 10.36 -7.40 -12.56
CA PHE A 9 9.94 -8.63 -13.23
C PHE A 9 11.09 -9.11 -14.12
N HIS A 10 11.61 -10.33 -13.93
CA HIS A 10 12.64 -10.89 -14.81
C HIS A 10 12.00 -11.20 -16.18
N LYS A 11 12.57 -10.69 -17.27
CA LYS A 11 11.97 -10.62 -18.63
C LYS A 11 11.68 -11.97 -19.32
N SER A 12 11.90 -13.11 -18.67
CA SER A 12 11.73 -14.44 -19.27
C SER A 12 10.64 -15.30 -18.62
N GLN A 13 10.05 -14.86 -17.51
CA GLN A 13 9.02 -15.61 -16.79
C GLN A 13 8.22 -14.64 -15.93
N TRP A 14 6.89 -14.60 -16.10
CA TRP A 14 6.01 -13.81 -15.24
C TRP A 14 6.17 -14.33 -13.81
N PRO A 15 6.75 -13.56 -12.87
CA PRO A 15 6.94 -14.09 -11.53
C PRO A 15 5.60 -14.10 -10.80
N PHE A 16 5.42 -15.09 -9.93
CA PHE A 16 4.29 -15.12 -9.01
C PHE A 16 4.47 -14.02 -7.96
N VAL A 17 3.51 -13.11 -7.88
CA VAL A 17 3.56 -11.94 -7.00
C VAL A 17 2.56 -12.09 -5.86
N ILE A 18 3.03 -11.93 -4.63
CA ILE A 18 2.18 -11.86 -3.44
C ILE A 18 2.11 -10.41 -2.98
N ILE A 19 0.89 -9.90 -2.82
CA ILE A 19 0.60 -8.61 -2.18
C ILE A 19 -0.28 -8.92 -0.97
N ALA A 20 0.24 -8.65 0.23
CA ALA A 20 -0.45 -9.01 1.47
C ALA A 20 -0.46 -7.85 2.47
N GLY A 21 -1.44 -7.84 3.35
CA GLY A 21 -1.64 -6.79 4.34
C GLY A 21 -3.12 -6.55 4.63
N PRO A 22 -3.44 -5.63 5.55
CA PRO A 22 -4.79 -5.55 6.08
C PRO A 22 -5.77 -4.94 5.06
N CYS A 23 -7.05 -5.09 5.35
CA CYS A 23 -8.10 -4.43 4.57
C CYS A 23 -7.99 -2.91 4.72
N SER A 24 -7.85 -2.43 5.94
CA SER A 24 -7.71 -1.02 6.32
C SER A 24 -6.51 -0.88 7.26
N ILE A 25 -5.83 0.25 7.23
CA ILE A 25 -4.85 0.57 8.27
C ILE A 25 -5.61 1.08 9.49
N GLU A 26 -5.39 0.46 10.64
CA GLU A 26 -6.11 0.79 11.87
C GLU A 26 -5.21 1.37 12.97
N ASN A 27 -3.93 0.99 13.01
CA ASN A 27 -2.93 1.56 13.93
C ASN A 27 -1.50 1.13 13.56
N ALA A 28 -0.51 1.69 14.26
CA ALA A 28 0.91 1.40 14.08
C ALA A 28 1.28 -0.06 14.40
N GLU A 29 0.73 -0.62 15.49
CA GLU A 29 1.06 -1.96 15.96
C GLU A 29 0.66 -3.03 14.94
N GLN A 30 -0.55 -2.93 14.39
CA GLN A 30 -1.04 -3.78 13.31
C GLN A 30 -0.07 -3.77 12.12
N MET A 31 0.39 -2.59 11.72
CA MET A 31 1.25 -2.46 10.56
C MET A 31 2.66 -2.98 10.81
N ASP A 32 3.25 -2.73 11.99
CA ASP A 32 4.56 -3.26 12.37
C ASP A 32 4.52 -4.80 12.47
N GLN A 33 3.46 -5.39 13.03
CA GLN A 33 3.28 -6.85 13.12
C GLN A 33 3.19 -7.49 11.74
N ILE A 34 2.36 -6.94 10.85
CA ILE A 34 2.21 -7.48 9.49
C ILE A 34 3.51 -7.30 8.71
N GLN A 35 4.15 -6.14 8.81
CA GLN A 35 5.45 -5.90 8.19
C GLN A 35 6.46 -6.99 8.59
N LYS A 36 6.54 -7.34 9.88
CA LYS A 36 7.45 -8.38 10.38
C LYS A 36 7.21 -9.72 9.68
N VAL A 37 5.96 -10.18 9.61
CA VAL A 37 5.58 -11.43 8.95
C VAL A 37 5.94 -11.41 7.47
N LEU A 38 5.63 -10.31 6.75
CA LEU A 38 5.94 -10.21 5.32
C LEU A 38 7.44 -10.39 5.04
N LEU A 39 8.30 -9.88 5.91
CA LEU A 39 9.74 -9.99 5.73
C LEU A 39 10.26 -11.40 6.04
N GLU A 40 9.73 -12.04 7.07
CA GLU A 40 10.03 -13.44 7.40
C GLU A 40 9.70 -14.34 6.19
N GLU A 41 8.64 -14.01 5.45
CA GLU A 41 8.19 -14.71 4.24
C GLU A 41 8.81 -14.19 2.94
N ASN A 42 9.78 -13.26 2.99
CA ASN A 42 10.41 -12.62 1.82
C ASN A 42 9.42 -11.93 0.85
N ILE A 43 8.27 -11.46 1.34
CA ILE A 43 7.28 -10.68 0.59
C ILE A 43 7.66 -9.20 0.62
N SER A 44 7.79 -8.60 -0.57
CA SER A 44 8.24 -7.21 -0.72
C SER A 44 7.12 -6.19 -0.98
N LEU A 45 5.88 -6.66 -1.18
CA LEU A 45 4.71 -5.83 -1.44
C LEU A 45 3.70 -5.93 -0.29
N MET A 46 3.51 -4.81 0.41
CA MET A 46 2.51 -4.67 1.46
C MET A 46 1.31 -3.88 0.93
N ARG A 47 0.09 -4.33 1.22
CA ARG A 47 -1.14 -3.53 0.96
C ARG A 47 -1.75 -2.99 2.24
N GLY A 48 -2.51 -1.90 2.12
CA GLY A 48 -3.39 -1.41 3.19
C GLY A 48 -4.22 -0.23 2.74
N GLY A 49 -5.52 -0.21 3.06
CA GLY A 49 -6.40 0.90 2.74
C GLY A 49 -6.15 2.10 3.66
N ILE A 50 -5.69 3.21 3.07
CA ILE A 50 -5.50 4.49 3.78
C ILE A 50 -6.86 5.18 4.01
N TYR A 51 -7.70 5.14 2.98
CA TYR A 51 -9.08 5.64 3.00
C TYR A 51 -10.07 4.50 2.75
N LYS A 52 -11.30 4.66 3.24
CA LYS A 52 -12.43 3.75 3.01
C LYS A 52 -13.57 4.52 2.39
N MET A 53 -14.08 4.04 1.26
CA MET A 53 -15.35 4.53 0.73
C MET A 53 -16.48 4.01 1.61
N ARG A 54 -17.09 4.89 2.40
CA ARG A 54 -18.27 4.59 3.21
C ARG A 54 -19.40 5.53 2.82
N THR A 55 -20.59 4.97 2.73
CA THR A 55 -21.83 5.72 2.50
C THR A 55 -22.39 6.33 3.78
N HIS A 56 -22.04 5.76 4.94
CA HIS A 56 -22.45 6.26 6.25
C HIS A 56 -21.34 7.08 6.91
N PRO A 57 -21.62 8.30 7.41
CA PRO A 57 -20.60 9.19 8.00
C PRO A 57 -19.94 8.58 9.24
N ASP A 58 -20.71 7.92 10.11
CA ASP A 58 -20.21 7.36 11.38
C ASP A 58 -19.37 6.07 11.23
N SER A 59 -19.24 5.55 10.02
CA SER A 59 -18.37 4.40 9.76
C SER A 59 -16.90 4.80 9.81
N PHE A 60 -16.02 3.87 10.20
CA PHE A 60 -14.58 4.09 10.09
C PHE A 60 -14.19 4.40 8.63
N GLN A 61 -13.62 5.59 8.42
CA GLN A 61 -13.25 6.13 7.11
C GLN A 61 -11.81 5.80 6.70
N GLY A 62 -11.06 5.06 7.53
CA GLY A 62 -9.61 4.95 7.42
C GLY A 62 -8.91 6.04 8.22
N LEU A 63 -7.61 5.83 8.52
CA LEU A 63 -6.79 6.79 9.26
C LEU A 63 -6.37 8.02 8.42
N GLY A 64 -6.51 7.96 7.10
CA GLY A 64 -6.14 9.05 6.20
C GLY A 64 -4.69 9.51 6.41
N LYS A 65 -4.50 10.78 6.74
CA LYS A 65 -3.16 11.38 6.93
C LYS A 65 -2.30 10.67 7.97
N GLU A 66 -2.89 10.20 9.07
CA GLU A 66 -2.14 9.47 10.09
C GLU A 66 -1.54 8.17 9.53
N ALA A 67 -2.26 7.49 8.63
CA ALA A 67 -1.72 6.32 7.93
C ALA A 67 -0.54 6.69 7.01
N ILE A 68 -0.51 7.87 6.40
CA ILE A 68 0.61 8.33 5.56
C ILE A 68 1.89 8.37 6.41
N ASP A 69 1.84 9.01 7.58
CA ASP A 69 3.00 9.10 8.49
C ASP A 69 3.47 7.72 8.97
N LEU A 70 2.52 6.82 9.27
CA LEU A 70 2.83 5.43 9.62
C LEU A 70 3.56 4.71 8.48
N ILE A 71 3.07 4.82 7.24
CA ILE A 71 3.69 4.18 6.07
C ILE A 71 5.08 4.77 5.79
N GLN A 72 5.27 6.09 5.91
CA GLN A 72 6.58 6.69 5.75
C GLN A 72 7.59 6.11 6.75
N ASN A 73 7.19 5.96 8.01
CA ASN A 73 8.05 5.38 9.04
C ASN A 73 8.33 3.89 8.80
N LEU A 74 7.35 3.12 8.31
CA LEU A 74 7.53 1.73 7.92
C LEU A 74 8.51 1.57 6.75
N LYS A 75 8.43 2.45 5.74
CA LYS A 75 9.30 2.46 4.55
C LYS A 75 10.74 2.88 4.86
N LYS A 76 10.98 3.71 5.89
CA LYS A 76 12.35 4.04 6.33
C LYS A 76 13.10 2.83 6.87
N LYS A 77 12.39 1.91 7.54
CA LYS A 77 13.02 0.77 8.20
C LYS A 77 13.52 -0.26 7.17
N ARG A 78 12.88 -0.39 6.00
CA ARG A 78 13.04 -1.55 5.09
C ARG A 78 12.65 -1.26 3.63
N ASN A 79 13.19 -2.02 2.68
CA ASN A 79 12.85 -1.91 1.25
C ASN A 79 11.51 -2.61 0.90
N LEU A 80 10.41 -2.13 1.49
CA LEU A 80 9.05 -2.57 1.18
C LEU A 80 8.37 -1.55 0.25
N LYS A 81 7.58 -2.08 -0.69
CA LYS A 81 6.70 -1.28 -1.54
C LYS A 81 5.28 -1.36 -1.01
N PHE A 82 4.55 -0.27 -1.15
CA PHE A 82 3.22 -0.13 -0.58
C PHE A 82 2.15 0.01 -1.66
N VAL A 83 1.06 -0.72 -1.46
CA VAL A 83 -0.11 -0.75 -2.35
C VAL A 83 -1.32 -0.21 -1.59
N SER A 84 -2.02 0.77 -2.17
CA SER A 84 -3.27 1.27 -1.61
C SER A 84 -4.29 1.56 -2.70
N GLU A 85 -5.55 1.55 -2.31
CA GLU A 85 -6.65 1.90 -3.22
C GLU A 85 -6.73 3.41 -3.38
N ILE A 86 -6.86 3.87 -4.64
CA ILE A 86 -7.21 5.26 -4.93
C ILE A 86 -8.74 5.38 -4.98
N THR A 87 -9.29 6.04 -3.97
CA THR A 87 -10.75 6.20 -3.86
C THR A 87 -11.25 7.47 -4.53
N ASP A 88 -10.38 8.46 -4.67
CA ASP A 88 -10.67 9.74 -5.32
C ASP A 88 -9.40 10.30 -5.99
N PRO A 89 -9.43 10.75 -7.26
CA PRO A 89 -8.27 11.31 -7.94
C PRO A 89 -7.60 12.49 -7.20
N ARG A 90 -8.36 13.23 -6.37
CA ARG A 90 -7.84 14.35 -5.57
C ARG A 90 -6.89 13.91 -4.46
N GLN A 91 -6.93 12.64 -4.05
CA GLN A 91 -6.00 12.06 -3.08
C GLN A 91 -4.61 11.77 -3.68
N MET A 92 -4.46 11.82 -5.01
CA MET A 92 -3.22 11.41 -5.66
C MET A 92 -1.99 12.17 -5.13
N GLU A 93 -2.10 13.49 -5.00
CA GLU A 93 -0.98 14.36 -4.59
C GLU A 93 -0.41 13.95 -3.22
N GLU A 94 -1.26 13.70 -2.23
CA GLU A 94 -0.82 13.27 -0.90
C GLU A 94 -0.30 11.81 -0.90
N LEU A 95 -0.95 10.93 -1.66
CA LEU A 95 -0.65 9.50 -1.65
C LEU A 95 0.62 9.14 -2.43
N PHE A 96 1.03 9.94 -3.42
CA PHE A 96 2.27 9.73 -4.17
C PHE A 96 3.52 9.64 -3.28
N SER A 97 3.48 10.26 -2.09
CA SER A 97 4.59 10.20 -1.14
C SER A 97 4.83 8.82 -0.55
N VAL A 98 3.81 7.96 -0.52
CA VAL A 98 3.84 6.68 0.21
C VAL A 98 3.40 5.47 -0.62
N VAL A 99 2.52 5.64 -1.59
CA VAL A 99 1.98 4.57 -2.43
C VAL A 99 2.87 4.35 -3.65
N ASP A 100 3.38 3.12 -3.82
CA ASP A 100 4.16 2.73 -5.00
C ASP A 100 3.27 2.14 -6.11
N ILE A 101 2.14 1.52 -5.74
CA ILE A 101 1.16 0.93 -6.66
C ILE A 101 -0.25 1.35 -6.24
N PHE A 102 -0.96 2.03 -7.14
CA PHE A 102 -2.36 2.39 -6.93
C PHE A 102 -3.28 1.28 -7.44
N GLN A 103 -4.13 0.77 -6.55
CA GLN A 103 -5.22 -0.14 -6.89
C GLN A 103 -6.46 0.69 -7.23
N VAL A 104 -7.13 0.39 -8.34
CA VAL A 104 -8.48 0.91 -8.62
C VAL A 104 -9.48 -0.12 -8.11
N GLY A 105 -10.31 0.27 -7.14
CA GLY A 105 -11.38 -0.59 -6.63
C GLY A 105 -12.51 -0.76 -7.65
N THR A 106 -13.25 -1.87 -7.56
CA THR A 106 -14.35 -2.19 -8.49
C THR A 106 -15.40 -1.09 -8.58
N SER A 107 -15.70 -0.41 -7.47
CA SER A 107 -16.66 0.71 -7.43
C SER A 107 -16.20 1.93 -8.24
N ASN A 108 -14.91 2.07 -8.51
CA ASN A 108 -14.29 3.15 -9.29
C ASN A 108 -13.85 2.72 -10.69
N MET A 109 -14.21 1.53 -11.16
CA MET A 109 -13.76 1.00 -12.46
C MET A 109 -14.20 1.85 -13.66
N TYR A 110 -15.28 2.62 -13.52
CA TYR A 110 -15.84 3.48 -14.58
C TYR A 110 -15.60 4.98 -14.35
N ASN A 111 -14.80 5.35 -13.34
CA ASN A 111 -14.48 6.74 -13.02
C ASN A 111 -13.34 7.26 -13.89
#